data_AF-A0A6G4ZSE7-F1
#
_entry.id   AF-A0A6G4ZSE7-F1
#
_cell.length_a   1.000
_cell.length_b   1.000
_cell.length_c   1.000
_cell.angle_alpha   90.00
_cell.angle_beta   90.00
_cell.angle_gamma   90.00
#
_symmetry.space_group_name_H-M   'P 1'
#
loop_
_entity.id
_entity.type
_entity.pdbx_description
1 polymer ?
#
loop_
_entity_poly.entity_id
_entity_poly.type
_entity_poly.pdbx_seq_one_letter_code
_entity_poly.pdbx_strand_id
1 'polypeptide(L)'
;MTSAISQDILDAFLYNPTNEQKLLDACSANDTKTVEELLDACSANDTKTVEELLDAGVNINTQDRNKDTPLHKACRAGDEQIVQLLLNRKANVNLKNRDQQTPLHVASSQGSEINVRCLYEAGASIDEKACDITPLHLAAKNAHSLAMQVLIANGANVNEKSDFGNPLNQAAGVDVDSPVCVEVLLNNGASIDEGGFMGTPLYSAVSKGNINIVKFLLAHDATINQGAFNSACGKQHHRIVKLFLASGADINVKNSRGETLLHRACKEANKPLALFLQRYGADINATDNQGQTPLQVACLKPPYQPF
;
A
#
# COMPACT_ATOMS: atom_id res chain seq x y z
N MET A 1 -36.26 -60.06 44.02
CA MET A 1 -36.03 -59.64 42.63
C MET A 1 -35.64 -58.17 42.68
N THR A 2 -34.35 -57.88 42.91
CA THR A 2 -33.38 -57.49 41.86
C THR A 2 -33.90 -56.30 41.04
N SER A 3 -33.31 -55.12 41.03
CA SER A 3 -32.14 -54.54 41.69
C SER A 3 -32.39 -53.04 41.49
N ALA A 4 -32.49 -52.26 42.57
CA ALA A 4 -32.46 -50.81 42.46
C ALA A 4 -31.06 -50.46 41.97
N ILE A 5 -30.95 -50.10 40.69
CA ILE A 5 -29.76 -49.48 40.13
C ILE A 5 -29.48 -48.28 41.05
N SER A 6 -28.36 -48.30 41.80
CA SER A 6 -28.09 -47.23 42.76
C SER A 6 -28.01 -45.90 42.01
N GLN A 7 -28.39 -44.81 42.68
CA GLN A 7 -28.28 -43.45 42.12
C GLN A 7 -26.87 -43.20 41.55
N ASP A 8 -25.85 -43.84 42.13
CA ASP A 8 -24.45 -43.77 41.66
C ASP A 8 -24.24 -44.38 40.26
N ILE A 9 -25.05 -45.35 39.83
CA ILE A 9 -24.98 -45.94 38.49
C ILE A 9 -25.69 -45.04 37.45
N LEU A 10 -26.75 -44.33 37.87
CA LEU A 10 -27.40 -43.29 37.05
C LEU A 10 -26.48 -42.07 36.87
N ASP A 11 -25.78 -41.68 37.94
CA ASP A 11 -24.78 -40.61 37.90
C ASP A 11 -23.56 -41.03 37.08
N ALA A 12 -23.13 -42.30 37.13
CA ALA A 12 -22.05 -42.82 36.27
C ALA A 12 -22.40 -42.90 34.77
N PHE A 13 -23.69 -42.95 34.41
CA PHE A 13 -24.14 -42.94 33.00
C PHE A 13 -24.27 -41.51 32.42
N LEU A 14 -24.38 -40.50 33.28
CA LEU A 14 -24.43 -39.08 32.90
C LEU A 14 -23.10 -38.35 33.15
N TYR A 15 -22.25 -38.88 34.02
CA TYR A 15 -20.91 -38.38 34.30
C TYR A 15 -19.92 -39.03 33.32
N ASN A 16 -19.78 -38.42 32.15
CA ASN A 16 -18.69 -38.73 31.25
C ASN A 16 -17.49 -37.82 31.58
N PRO A 17 -16.48 -38.29 32.34
CA PRO A 17 -15.33 -37.47 32.74
C PRO A 17 -14.55 -36.92 31.54
N THR A 18 -14.70 -37.51 30.34
CA THR A 18 -14.09 -36.96 29.11
C THR A 18 -14.77 -35.69 28.62
N ASN A 19 -16.05 -35.46 28.92
CA ASN A 19 -16.76 -34.23 28.53
C ASN A 19 -16.44 -33.08 29.49
N GLU A 20 -16.31 -33.35 30.78
CA GLU A 20 -15.94 -32.35 31.79
C GLU A 20 -14.47 -31.95 31.67
N GLN A 21 -13.58 -32.92 31.41
CA GLN A 21 -12.16 -32.64 31.11
C GLN A 21 -12.02 -31.85 29.79
N LYS A 22 -12.77 -32.19 28.73
CA LYS A 22 -12.82 -31.39 27.49
C LYS A 22 -13.38 -29.98 27.70
N LEU A 23 -14.35 -29.80 28.60
CA LEU A 23 -14.90 -28.49 28.96
C LEU A 23 -13.94 -27.67 29.83
N LEU A 24 -13.19 -28.30 30.73
CA LEU A 24 -12.14 -27.68 31.54
C LEU A 24 -10.91 -27.30 30.69
N ASP A 25 -10.52 -28.16 29.75
CA ASP A 25 -9.46 -27.86 28.78
C ASP A 25 -9.90 -26.76 27.80
N ALA A 26 -11.17 -26.74 27.37
CA ALA A 26 -11.74 -25.64 26.58
C ALA A 26 -11.79 -24.30 27.35
N CYS A 27 -11.94 -24.32 28.67
CA CYS A 27 -11.81 -23.13 29.52
C CYS A 27 -10.34 -22.65 29.63
N SER A 28 -9.35 -23.54 29.47
CA SER A 28 -7.93 -23.21 29.40
C SER A 28 -7.46 -22.75 28.02
N ALA A 29 -8.18 -23.12 26.95
CA ALA A 29 -7.89 -22.82 25.54
C ALA A 29 -8.03 -21.34 25.13
N ASN A 30 -8.38 -20.46 26.08
CA ASN A 30 -8.45 -19.01 25.91
C ASN A 30 -7.58 -18.27 26.95
N ASP A 31 -6.67 -18.96 27.64
CA ASP A 31 -5.66 -18.26 28.43
C ASP A 31 -4.74 -17.46 27.48
N THR A 32 -4.11 -16.39 27.97
CA THR A 32 -3.29 -15.52 27.12
C THR A 32 -2.14 -16.27 26.44
N LYS A 33 -1.71 -17.39 27.02
CA LYS A 33 -0.59 -18.20 26.54
C LYS A 33 -1.01 -19.04 25.31
N THR A 34 -2.16 -19.71 25.36
CA THR A 34 -2.72 -20.51 24.26
C THR A 34 -3.10 -19.64 23.06
N VAL A 35 -3.55 -18.40 23.30
CA VAL A 35 -3.75 -17.40 22.26
C VAL A 35 -2.43 -17.07 21.56
N GLU A 36 -1.40 -16.71 22.32
CA GLU A 36 -0.06 -16.41 21.78
C GLU A 36 0.52 -17.61 21.02
N GLU A 37 0.36 -18.83 21.53
CA GLU A 37 0.83 -20.06 20.89
C GLU A 37 0.20 -20.29 19.50
N LEU A 38 -1.12 -20.10 19.34
CA LEU A 38 -1.77 -20.26 18.03
C LEU A 38 -1.29 -19.20 17.01
N LEU A 39 -1.14 -17.96 17.46
CA LEU A 39 -0.67 -16.85 16.63
C LEU A 39 0.80 -17.01 16.22
N ASP A 40 1.64 -17.49 17.14
CA ASP A 40 3.04 -17.78 16.89
C ASP A 40 3.20 -18.96 15.92
N ALA A 41 2.41 -20.03 16.09
CA ALA A 41 2.38 -21.16 15.15
C ALA A 41 1.99 -20.72 13.73
N CYS A 42 0.98 -19.84 13.60
CA CYS A 42 0.60 -19.25 12.31
C CYS A 42 1.69 -18.35 11.70
N SER A 43 2.50 -17.68 12.54
CA SER A 43 3.60 -16.83 12.08
C SER A 43 4.85 -17.64 11.70
N ALA A 44 5.00 -18.84 12.29
CA ALA A 44 6.13 -19.74 12.09
C ALA A 44 5.88 -20.81 11.02
N ASN A 45 4.73 -20.78 10.34
CA ASN A 45 4.31 -21.77 9.33
C ASN A 45 4.23 -23.21 9.89
N ASP A 46 3.82 -23.35 11.15
CA ASP A 46 3.66 -24.65 11.81
C ASP A 46 2.22 -25.14 11.69
N THR A 47 1.87 -25.65 10.49
CA THR A 47 0.53 -26.17 10.18
C THR A 47 0.07 -27.23 11.17
N LYS A 48 0.98 -28.09 11.65
CA LYS A 48 0.65 -29.17 12.57
C LYS A 48 0.20 -28.61 13.92
N THR A 49 0.98 -27.70 14.50
CA THR A 49 0.60 -27.08 15.78
C THR A 49 -0.69 -26.26 15.64
N VAL A 50 -0.89 -25.58 14.51
CA VAL A 50 -2.16 -24.89 14.23
C VAL A 50 -3.34 -25.87 14.21
N GLU A 51 -3.23 -27.01 13.52
CA GLU A 51 -4.29 -28.04 13.51
C GLU A 51 -4.58 -28.58 14.91
N GLU A 52 -3.55 -28.96 15.66
CA GLU A 52 -3.68 -29.50 17.02
C GLU A 52 -4.37 -28.51 17.97
N LEU A 53 -3.99 -27.23 17.92
CA LEU A 53 -4.59 -26.17 18.75
C LEU A 53 -6.05 -25.89 18.37
N LEU A 54 -6.37 -25.89 17.07
CA LEU A 54 -7.75 -25.71 16.62
C LEU A 54 -8.63 -26.92 16.98
N ASP A 55 -8.09 -28.14 16.92
CA ASP A 55 -8.79 -29.35 17.34
C ASP A 55 -9.00 -29.41 18.87
N ALA A 56 -8.11 -28.78 19.65
CA ALA A 56 -8.28 -28.55 21.08
C ALA A 56 -9.33 -27.48 21.43
N GLY A 57 -9.91 -26.81 20.41
CA GLY A 57 -10.99 -25.84 20.60
C GLY A 57 -10.53 -24.41 20.88
N VAL A 58 -9.26 -24.08 20.62
CA VAL A 58 -8.77 -22.69 20.70
C VAL A 58 -9.57 -21.82 19.72
N ASN A 59 -9.96 -20.62 20.17
CA ASN A 59 -10.73 -19.71 19.33
C ASN A 59 -9.92 -19.25 18.10
N ILE A 60 -10.34 -19.71 16.92
CA ILE A 60 -9.73 -19.36 15.62
C ILE A 60 -9.70 -17.85 15.32
N ASN A 61 -10.58 -17.08 15.96
CA ASN A 61 -10.67 -15.63 15.83
C ASN A 61 -10.06 -14.88 17.01
N THR A 62 -9.18 -15.54 17.77
CA THR A 62 -8.43 -14.88 18.84
C THR A 62 -7.62 -13.70 18.29
N GLN A 63 -7.32 -12.74 19.15
CA GLN A 63 -6.65 -11.50 18.77
C GLN A 63 -5.49 -11.22 19.71
N ASP A 64 -4.31 -10.96 19.12
CA ASP A 64 -3.15 -10.53 19.88
C ASP A 64 -3.31 -9.09 20.40
N ARG A 65 -2.27 -8.55 21.03
CA ARG A 65 -2.29 -7.15 21.49
C ARG A 65 -2.55 -6.18 20.34
N ASN A 66 -2.02 -6.43 19.15
CA ASN A 66 -2.23 -5.63 17.94
C ASN A 66 -3.55 -5.91 17.22
N LYS A 67 -4.43 -6.71 17.83
CA LYS A 67 -5.68 -7.19 17.24
C LYS A 67 -5.48 -8.03 15.96
N ASP A 68 -4.26 -8.51 15.70
CA ASP A 68 -4.03 -9.47 14.63
C ASP A 68 -4.67 -10.81 15.03
N THR A 69 -5.38 -11.41 14.08
CA THR A 69 -5.92 -12.77 14.21
C THR A 69 -4.93 -13.80 13.66
N PRO A 70 -5.10 -15.10 13.94
CA PRO A 70 -4.35 -16.17 13.25
C PRO A 70 -4.30 -15.99 11.73
N LEU A 71 -5.42 -15.58 11.12
CA LEU A 71 -5.50 -15.34 9.68
C LEU A 71 -4.65 -14.14 9.22
N HIS A 72 -4.52 -13.08 10.03
CA HIS A 72 -3.57 -11.98 9.74
C HIS A 72 -2.13 -12.47 9.78
N LYS A 73 -1.76 -13.27 10.78
CA LYS A 73 -0.41 -13.82 10.94
C LYS A 73 -0.03 -14.72 9.76
N ALA A 74 -0.90 -15.66 9.40
CA ALA A 74 -0.70 -16.54 8.26
C ALA A 74 -0.56 -15.76 6.93
N CYS A 75 -1.41 -14.75 6.70
CA CYS A 75 -1.29 -13.89 5.52
C CYS A 75 0.02 -13.10 5.49
N ARG A 76 0.51 -12.65 6.65
CA ARG A 76 1.78 -11.92 6.78
C ARG A 76 2.99 -12.83 6.51
N ALA A 77 2.92 -14.08 6.95
CA ALA A 77 3.95 -15.09 6.68
C ALA A 77 3.91 -15.61 5.23
N GLY A 78 2.80 -15.37 4.51
CA GLY A 78 2.60 -15.85 3.14
C GLY A 78 2.24 -17.33 3.06
N ASP A 79 1.81 -17.95 4.16
CA ASP A 79 1.52 -19.38 4.21
C ASP A 79 0.12 -19.70 3.71
N GLU A 80 0.08 -20.23 2.49
CA GLU A 80 -1.15 -20.63 1.80
C GLU A 80 -1.86 -21.81 2.49
N GLN A 81 -1.11 -22.74 3.07
CA GLN A 81 -1.67 -23.93 3.72
C GLN A 81 -2.42 -23.54 5.00
N ILE A 82 -1.80 -22.70 5.83
CA ILE A 82 -2.43 -22.23 7.07
C ILE A 82 -3.61 -21.29 6.74
N VAL A 83 -3.47 -20.41 5.75
CA VAL A 83 -4.61 -19.58 5.30
C VAL A 83 -5.78 -20.46 4.88
N GLN A 84 -5.56 -21.46 4.01
CA GLN A 84 -6.63 -22.34 3.56
C GLN A 84 -7.24 -23.16 4.71
N LEU A 85 -6.42 -23.68 5.63
CA LEU A 85 -6.87 -24.38 6.82
C LEU A 85 -7.80 -23.51 7.68
N LEU A 86 -7.38 -22.28 7.98
CA LEU A 86 -8.16 -21.34 8.79
C LEU A 86 -9.49 -20.98 8.11
N LEU A 87 -9.47 -20.74 6.80
CA LEU A 87 -10.68 -20.45 6.02
C LEU A 87 -11.64 -21.64 5.95
N ASN A 88 -11.12 -22.86 5.78
CA ASN A 88 -11.93 -24.09 5.80
C ASN A 88 -12.61 -24.29 7.17
N ARG A 89 -11.94 -23.89 8.25
CA ARG A 89 -12.47 -23.86 9.63
C ARG A 89 -13.31 -22.62 9.94
N LYS A 90 -13.71 -21.84 8.93
CA LYS A 90 -14.59 -20.67 9.02
C LYS A 90 -14.04 -19.52 9.88
N ALA A 91 -12.73 -19.29 9.84
CA ALA A 91 -12.14 -18.05 10.37
C ALA A 91 -12.84 -16.82 9.77
N ASN A 92 -13.05 -15.78 10.58
CA ASN A 92 -13.67 -14.54 10.12
C ASN A 92 -12.66 -13.72 9.29
N VAL A 93 -12.93 -13.63 7.99
CA VAL A 93 -12.05 -13.04 6.99
C VAL A 93 -12.00 -11.51 7.01
N ASN A 94 -12.92 -10.86 7.74
CA ASN A 94 -13.11 -9.40 7.72
C ASN A 94 -12.78 -8.73 9.07
N LEU A 95 -12.22 -9.46 10.05
CA LEU A 95 -11.77 -8.86 11.30
C LEU A 95 -10.65 -7.86 11.02
N LYS A 96 -10.66 -6.73 11.74
CA LYS A 96 -9.67 -5.67 11.61
C LYS A 96 -8.67 -5.71 12.75
N ASN A 97 -7.39 -5.52 12.42
CA ASN A 97 -6.35 -5.28 13.41
C ASN A 97 -6.32 -3.81 13.89
N ARG A 98 -5.33 -3.42 14.71
CA ARG A 98 -5.22 -2.04 15.24
C ARG A 98 -5.03 -0.97 14.15
N ASP A 99 -4.44 -1.33 13.02
CA ASP A 99 -4.26 -0.45 11.87
C ASP A 99 -5.48 -0.43 10.93
N GLN A 100 -6.61 -0.99 11.39
CA GLN A 100 -7.85 -1.16 10.63
C GLN A 100 -7.71 -2.05 9.40
N GLN A 101 -6.62 -2.79 9.28
CA GLN A 101 -6.37 -3.72 8.17
C GLN A 101 -7.13 -5.02 8.39
N THR A 102 -7.72 -5.55 7.32
CA THR A 102 -8.21 -6.93 7.25
C THR A 102 -7.10 -7.87 6.78
N PRO A 103 -7.25 -9.21 6.89
CA PRO A 103 -6.31 -10.15 6.29
C PRO A 103 -6.06 -9.93 4.80
N LEU A 104 -7.07 -9.47 4.04
CA LEU A 104 -6.92 -9.17 2.61
C LEU A 104 -5.95 -8.01 2.35
N HIS A 105 -5.93 -6.99 3.22
CA HIS A 105 -4.93 -5.92 3.15
C HIS A 105 -3.52 -6.46 3.38
N VAL A 106 -3.36 -7.33 4.38
CA VAL A 106 -2.06 -7.95 4.71
C VAL A 106 -1.56 -8.82 3.56
N ALA A 107 -2.40 -9.72 3.04
CA ALA A 107 -2.06 -10.60 1.91
C ALA A 107 -1.69 -9.79 0.66
N SER A 108 -2.44 -8.72 0.36
CA SER A 108 -2.16 -7.83 -0.76
C SER A 108 -0.84 -7.07 -0.59
N SER A 109 -0.54 -6.66 0.64
CA SER A 109 0.75 -6.03 0.98
C SER A 109 1.93 -6.98 0.88
N GLN A 110 1.73 -8.30 1.06
CA GLN A 110 2.79 -9.32 0.86
C GLN A 110 2.87 -9.80 -0.59
N GLY A 111 1.88 -9.48 -1.42
CA GLY A 111 1.84 -9.89 -2.82
C GLY A 111 1.49 -11.36 -3.05
N SER A 112 0.96 -12.06 -2.05
CA SER A 112 0.53 -13.46 -2.19
C SER A 112 -0.80 -13.52 -2.97
N GLU A 113 -0.71 -13.79 -4.26
CA GLU A 113 -1.88 -13.89 -5.15
C GLU A 113 -2.84 -15.01 -4.74
N ILE A 114 -2.30 -16.10 -4.20
CA ILE A 114 -3.07 -17.26 -3.73
C ILE A 114 -3.86 -16.87 -2.48
N ASN A 115 -3.22 -16.25 -1.49
CA ASN A 115 -3.92 -15.81 -0.28
C ASN A 115 -4.98 -14.74 -0.60
N VAL A 116 -4.69 -13.79 -1.49
CA VAL A 116 -5.68 -12.80 -1.96
C VAL A 116 -6.90 -13.49 -2.57
N ARG A 117 -6.69 -14.50 -3.43
CA ARG A 117 -7.77 -15.27 -4.06
C ARG A 117 -8.59 -16.03 -3.02
N CYS A 118 -7.95 -16.80 -2.15
CA CYS A 118 -8.62 -17.59 -1.12
C CYS A 118 -9.46 -16.72 -0.18
N LEU A 119 -8.94 -15.55 0.21
CA LEU A 119 -9.66 -14.61 1.07
C LEU A 119 -10.89 -14.03 0.39
N TYR A 120 -10.78 -13.63 -0.88
CA TYR A 120 -11.92 -13.14 -1.65
C TYR A 120 -13.00 -14.23 -1.80
N GLU A 121 -12.62 -15.44 -2.17
CA GLU A 121 -13.54 -16.59 -2.29
C GLU A 121 -14.23 -16.94 -0.96
N ALA A 122 -13.56 -16.67 0.17
CA ALA A 122 -14.12 -16.82 1.51
C ALA A 122 -14.97 -15.63 1.98
N GLY A 123 -15.20 -14.62 1.12
CA GLY A 123 -16.11 -13.49 1.39
C GLY A 123 -15.43 -12.24 1.96
N ALA A 124 -14.12 -12.06 1.72
CA ALA A 124 -13.45 -10.81 2.07
C ALA A 124 -13.96 -9.64 1.21
N SER A 125 -14.22 -8.49 1.84
CA SER A 125 -14.62 -7.27 1.14
C SER A 125 -13.45 -6.70 0.33
N ILE A 126 -13.58 -6.70 -1.01
CA ILE A 126 -12.49 -6.43 -1.96
C ILE A 126 -11.93 -5.00 -1.86
N ASP A 127 -12.81 -4.03 -1.59
CA ASP A 127 -12.49 -2.59 -1.49
C ASP A 127 -12.65 -2.06 -0.06
N GLU A 128 -12.62 -2.93 0.95
CA GLU A 128 -12.62 -2.49 2.35
C GLU A 128 -11.49 -1.50 2.59
N LYS A 129 -11.76 -0.43 3.34
CA LYS A 129 -10.75 0.60 3.65
C LYS A 129 -10.14 0.41 5.04
N ALA A 130 -8.82 0.43 5.08
CA ALA A 130 -7.99 0.58 6.27
C ALA A 130 -7.31 1.96 6.24
N CYS A 131 -7.77 2.91 7.05
CA CYS A 131 -7.28 4.29 7.02
C CYS A 131 -7.27 4.90 5.60
N ASP A 132 -8.39 4.77 4.89
CA ASP A 132 -8.59 5.22 3.50
C ASP A 132 -7.77 4.47 2.42
N ILE A 133 -7.09 3.38 2.78
CA ILE A 133 -6.31 2.54 1.86
C ILE A 133 -7.08 1.23 1.59
N THR A 134 -7.22 0.85 0.32
CA THR A 134 -7.78 -0.46 -0.08
C THR A 134 -6.67 -1.51 -0.27
N PRO A 135 -7.00 -2.81 -0.34
CA PRO A 135 -6.02 -3.84 -0.68
C PRO A 135 -5.26 -3.57 -2.00
N LEU A 136 -5.94 -3.02 -3.02
CA LEU A 136 -5.33 -2.70 -4.31
C LEU A 136 -4.26 -1.59 -4.20
N HIS A 137 -4.47 -0.60 -3.32
CA HIS A 137 -3.44 0.41 -3.05
C HIS A 137 -2.17 -0.21 -2.46
N LEU A 138 -2.29 -1.18 -1.54
CA LEU A 138 -1.14 -1.84 -0.92
C LEU A 138 -0.39 -2.72 -1.92
N ALA A 139 -1.11 -3.50 -2.72
CA ALA A 139 -0.49 -4.30 -3.78
C ALA A 139 0.25 -3.42 -4.80
N ALA A 140 -0.34 -2.28 -5.20
CA ALA A 140 0.28 -1.32 -6.11
C ALA A 140 1.52 -0.64 -5.50
N LYS A 141 1.44 -0.19 -4.25
CA LYS A 141 2.55 0.46 -3.52
C LYS A 141 3.77 -0.45 -3.35
N ASN A 142 3.54 -1.76 -3.24
CA ASN A 142 4.62 -2.75 -3.08
C ASN A 142 4.97 -3.46 -4.40
N ALA A 143 4.45 -2.98 -5.54
CA ALA A 143 4.72 -3.49 -6.88
C ALA A 143 4.34 -4.98 -7.10
N HIS A 144 3.27 -5.45 -6.46
CA HIS A 144 2.79 -6.83 -6.56
C HIS A 144 1.74 -6.99 -7.68
N SER A 145 2.19 -6.97 -8.93
CA SER A 145 1.32 -7.01 -10.11
C SER A 145 0.39 -8.22 -10.19
N LEU A 146 0.81 -9.37 -9.67
CA LEU A 146 0.00 -10.59 -9.63
C LEU A 146 -1.18 -10.46 -8.65
N ALA A 147 -0.92 -10.01 -7.41
CA ALA A 147 -1.97 -9.70 -6.45
C ALA A 147 -2.92 -8.62 -6.98
N MET A 148 -2.40 -7.58 -7.64
CA MET A 148 -3.23 -6.56 -8.30
C MET A 148 -4.16 -7.17 -9.35
N GLN A 149 -3.65 -8.05 -10.21
CA GLN A 149 -4.48 -8.74 -11.22
C GLN A 149 -5.60 -9.55 -10.59
N VAL A 150 -5.33 -10.27 -9.50
CA VAL A 150 -6.38 -11.00 -8.76
C VAL A 150 -7.42 -10.05 -8.18
N LEU A 151 -7.00 -8.94 -7.56
CA LEU A 151 -7.94 -7.96 -6.99
C LEU A 151 -8.83 -7.34 -8.07
N ILE A 152 -8.24 -6.88 -9.18
CA ILE A 152 -8.96 -6.25 -10.29
C ILE A 152 -9.91 -7.24 -10.96
N ALA A 153 -9.46 -8.48 -11.20
CA ALA A 153 -10.31 -9.53 -11.78
C ALA A 153 -11.54 -9.86 -10.89
N ASN A 154 -11.45 -9.60 -9.59
CA ASN A 154 -12.53 -9.78 -8.62
C ASN A 154 -13.27 -8.47 -8.29
N GLY A 155 -13.12 -7.45 -9.13
CA GLY A 155 -13.95 -6.24 -9.08
C GLY A 155 -13.43 -5.10 -8.21
N ALA A 156 -12.16 -5.12 -7.79
CA ALA A 156 -11.56 -3.98 -7.09
C ALA A 156 -11.63 -2.70 -7.92
N ASN A 157 -12.03 -1.59 -7.30
CA ASN A 157 -12.08 -0.29 -7.98
C ASN A 157 -10.66 0.26 -8.23
N VAL A 158 -10.24 0.22 -9.51
CA VAL A 158 -8.92 0.71 -9.95
C VAL A 158 -8.68 2.21 -9.72
N ASN A 159 -9.74 2.99 -9.54
CA ASN A 159 -9.71 4.44 -9.36
C ASN A 159 -10.09 4.87 -7.94
N GLU A 160 -10.21 3.93 -7.00
CA GLU A 160 -10.53 4.28 -5.61
C GLU A 160 -9.47 5.25 -5.08
N LYS A 161 -9.92 6.31 -4.41
CA LYS A 161 -9.01 7.34 -3.89
C LYS A 161 -8.64 7.03 -2.46
N SER A 162 -7.36 7.27 -2.17
CA SER A 162 -6.85 7.47 -0.82
C SER A 162 -6.28 8.88 -0.65
N ASP A 163 -5.98 9.27 0.59
CA ASP A 163 -5.17 10.46 0.90
C ASP A 163 -3.84 10.53 0.12
N PHE A 164 -3.27 9.38 -0.26
CA PHE A 164 -2.03 9.30 -1.03
C PHE A 164 -2.23 9.20 -2.55
N GLY A 165 -3.46 9.37 -3.03
CA GLY A 165 -3.86 9.18 -4.43
C GLY A 165 -4.48 7.81 -4.69
N ASN A 166 -4.72 7.50 -5.96
CA ASN A 166 -5.29 6.23 -6.40
C ASN A 166 -4.21 5.13 -6.50
N PRO A 167 -4.55 3.86 -6.80
CA PRO A 167 -3.58 2.80 -7.00
C PRO A 167 -2.51 3.12 -8.06
N LEU A 168 -2.85 3.88 -9.11
CA LEU A 168 -1.91 4.28 -10.15
C LEU A 168 -0.87 5.27 -9.63
N ASN A 169 -1.24 6.21 -8.74
CA ASN A 169 -0.28 7.07 -8.04
C ASN A 169 0.71 6.24 -7.20
N GLN A 170 0.22 5.18 -6.52
CA GLN A 170 1.07 4.30 -5.71
C GLN A 170 2.04 3.49 -6.59
N ALA A 171 1.54 2.85 -7.64
CA ALA A 171 2.35 2.07 -8.58
C ALA A 171 3.41 2.94 -9.30
N ALA A 172 3.10 4.18 -9.64
CA ALA A 172 4.05 5.08 -10.27
C ALA A 172 5.14 5.59 -9.30
N GLY A 173 4.84 5.61 -7.99
CA GLY A 173 5.71 6.11 -6.93
C GLY A 173 6.57 5.06 -6.22
N VAL A 174 6.66 3.83 -6.75
CA VAL A 174 7.50 2.77 -6.17
C VAL A 174 8.99 3.00 -6.43
N ASP A 175 9.87 2.35 -5.69
CA ASP A 175 11.33 2.48 -5.89
C ASP A 175 11.85 1.63 -7.09
N VAL A 176 11.02 0.74 -7.62
CA VAL A 176 11.35 -0.11 -8.77
C VAL A 176 10.93 0.59 -10.07
N ASP A 177 11.89 0.88 -10.96
CA ASP A 177 11.62 1.49 -12.28
C ASP A 177 11.11 0.47 -13.31
N SER A 178 9.93 -0.10 -13.03
CA SER A 178 9.23 -1.09 -13.86
C SER A 178 7.78 -0.65 -14.10
N PRO A 179 7.32 -0.57 -15.37
CA PRO A 179 5.96 -0.13 -15.68
C PRO A 179 4.90 -1.22 -15.47
N VAL A 180 5.24 -2.46 -15.07
CA VAL A 180 4.29 -3.58 -15.05
C VAL A 180 3.03 -3.29 -14.24
N CYS A 181 3.15 -2.72 -13.03
CA CYS A 181 1.99 -2.38 -12.21
C CYS A 181 1.18 -1.21 -12.80
N VAL A 182 1.86 -0.24 -13.41
CA VAL A 182 1.25 0.90 -14.10
C VAL A 182 0.48 0.42 -15.34
N GLU A 183 1.05 -0.50 -16.10
CA GLU A 183 0.45 -1.15 -17.26
C GLU A 183 -0.82 -1.93 -16.86
N VAL A 184 -0.74 -2.75 -15.82
CA VAL A 184 -1.91 -3.49 -15.30
C VAL A 184 -3.05 -2.53 -14.97
N LEU A 185 -2.78 -1.41 -14.31
CA LEU A 185 -3.82 -0.44 -13.93
C LEU A 185 -4.40 0.30 -15.13
N LEU A 186 -3.55 0.80 -16.04
CA LEU A 186 -4.01 1.53 -17.23
C LEU A 186 -4.82 0.63 -18.17
N ASN A 187 -4.41 -0.63 -18.36
CA ASN A 187 -5.16 -1.61 -19.15
C ASN A 187 -6.53 -1.95 -18.55
N ASN A 188 -6.74 -1.65 -17.27
CA ASN A 188 -8.01 -1.88 -16.57
C ASN A 188 -8.76 -0.57 -16.25
N GLY A 189 -8.45 0.53 -16.95
CA GLY A 189 -9.24 1.76 -16.90
C GLY A 189 -8.85 2.74 -15.77
N ALA A 190 -7.63 2.66 -15.25
CA ALA A 190 -7.14 3.66 -14.32
C ALA A 190 -7.01 5.05 -15.00
N SER A 191 -7.44 6.10 -14.32
CA SER A 191 -7.36 7.48 -14.78
C SER A 191 -5.90 7.96 -14.78
N ILE A 192 -5.34 8.20 -15.96
CA ILE A 192 -3.89 8.46 -16.11
C ILE A 192 -3.39 9.74 -15.43
N ASP A 193 -4.22 10.79 -15.41
CA ASP A 193 -3.88 12.12 -14.87
C ASP A 193 -4.57 12.42 -13.53
N GLU A 194 -5.27 11.44 -12.95
CA GLU A 194 -5.97 11.65 -11.69
C GLU A 194 -4.96 11.82 -10.54
N GLY A 195 -5.04 12.96 -9.86
CA GLY A 195 -4.09 13.33 -8.82
C GLY A 195 -4.52 12.92 -7.42
N GLY A 196 -3.53 12.65 -6.56
CA GLY A 196 -3.67 12.63 -5.10
C GLY A 196 -3.01 13.85 -4.45
N PHE A 197 -2.83 13.81 -3.12
CA PHE A 197 -2.08 14.84 -2.39
C PHE A 197 -0.67 15.07 -2.95
N MET A 198 -0.02 14.00 -3.42
CA MET A 198 1.33 14.06 -4.00
C MET A 198 1.34 14.51 -5.47
N GLY A 199 0.19 14.75 -6.11
CA GLY A 199 0.10 15.10 -7.53
C GLY A 199 -0.34 13.91 -8.41
N THR A 200 -0.08 14.01 -9.71
CA THR A 200 -0.45 13.00 -10.73
C THR A 200 0.48 11.77 -10.68
N PRO A 201 0.11 10.62 -11.29
CA PRO A 201 1.02 9.48 -11.38
C PRO A 201 2.34 9.82 -12.06
N LEU A 202 2.30 10.69 -13.08
CA LEU A 202 3.50 11.21 -13.74
C LEU A 202 4.40 11.96 -12.75
N TYR A 203 3.84 12.80 -11.87
CA TYR A 203 4.62 13.46 -10.83
C TYR A 203 5.30 12.46 -9.89
N SER A 204 4.58 11.41 -9.45
CA SER A 204 5.15 10.38 -8.57
C SER A 204 6.36 9.68 -9.22
N ALA A 205 6.21 9.23 -10.47
CA ALA A 205 7.29 8.59 -11.21
C ALA A 205 8.50 9.52 -11.41
N VAL A 206 8.24 10.79 -11.73
CA VAL A 206 9.29 11.81 -11.87
C VAL A 206 10.01 12.04 -10.55
N SER A 207 9.28 12.17 -9.44
CA SER A 207 9.85 12.39 -8.11
C SER A 207 10.79 11.25 -7.71
N LYS A 208 10.52 10.01 -8.14
CA LYS A 208 11.39 8.86 -7.90
C LYS A 208 12.53 8.71 -8.91
N GLY A 209 12.48 9.43 -10.03
CA GLY A 209 13.46 9.32 -11.10
C GLY A 209 13.24 8.09 -12.00
N ASN A 210 12.06 7.49 -11.95
CA ASN A 210 11.70 6.25 -12.66
C ASN A 210 11.45 6.55 -14.14
N ILE A 211 12.52 6.60 -14.94
CA ILE A 211 12.47 7.02 -16.34
C ILE A 211 11.67 6.05 -17.21
N ASN A 212 11.65 4.75 -16.90
CA ASN A 212 10.88 3.78 -17.68
C ASN A 212 9.38 3.97 -17.42
N ILE A 213 8.98 4.18 -16.16
CA ILE A 213 7.59 4.51 -15.83
C ILE A 213 7.18 5.85 -16.46
N VAL A 214 8.04 6.88 -16.38
CA VAL A 214 7.77 8.19 -17.02
C VAL A 214 7.55 8.03 -18.52
N LYS A 215 8.43 7.31 -19.23
CA LYS A 215 8.26 7.04 -20.66
C LYS A 215 6.96 6.31 -20.96
N PHE A 216 6.63 5.31 -20.14
CA PHE A 216 5.41 4.54 -20.29
C PHE A 216 4.17 5.41 -20.14
N LEU A 217 4.10 6.25 -19.10
CA LEU A 217 2.99 7.18 -18.88
C LEU A 217 2.83 8.18 -20.03
N LEU A 218 3.93 8.77 -20.51
CA LEU A 218 3.87 9.69 -21.66
C LEU A 218 3.42 8.99 -22.95
N ALA A 219 3.79 7.72 -23.14
CA ALA A 219 3.31 6.93 -24.28
C ALA A 219 1.82 6.58 -24.21
N HIS A 220 1.18 6.79 -23.05
CA HIS A 220 -0.26 6.62 -22.83
C HIS A 220 -0.96 7.99 -22.63
N ASP A 221 -0.37 9.07 -23.16
CA ASP A 221 -0.92 10.42 -23.16
C ASP A 221 -1.02 11.11 -21.79
N ALA A 222 -0.17 10.73 -20.82
CA ALA A 222 -0.09 11.46 -19.55
C ALA A 222 0.34 12.92 -19.76
N THR A 223 -0.36 13.85 -19.11
CA THR A 223 -0.09 15.28 -19.28
C THR A 223 1.14 15.71 -18.47
N ILE A 224 2.13 16.33 -19.15
CA ILE A 224 3.26 16.97 -18.47
C ILE A 224 2.78 18.25 -17.79
N ASN A 225 2.61 18.21 -16.48
CA ASN A 225 2.31 19.41 -15.69
C ASN A 225 3.59 20.10 -15.18
N GLN A 226 3.46 21.41 -14.90
CA GLN A 226 4.58 22.22 -14.42
C GLN A 226 5.17 21.70 -13.10
N GLY A 227 4.34 21.11 -12.22
CA GLY A 227 4.81 20.53 -10.96
C GLY A 227 5.79 19.38 -11.18
N ALA A 228 5.46 18.45 -12.08
CA ALA A 228 6.30 17.33 -12.45
C ALA A 228 7.60 17.82 -13.10
N PHE A 229 7.52 18.76 -14.04
CA PHE A 229 8.72 19.29 -14.68
C PHE A 229 9.64 20.03 -13.70
N ASN A 230 9.07 20.86 -12.82
CA ASN A 230 9.83 21.53 -11.76
C ASN A 230 10.49 20.52 -10.81
N SER A 231 9.80 19.42 -10.46
CA SER A 231 10.35 18.34 -9.64
C SER A 231 11.55 17.67 -10.33
N ALA A 232 11.43 17.35 -11.63
CA ALA A 232 12.53 16.80 -12.42
C ALA A 232 13.76 17.72 -12.44
N CYS A 233 13.56 19.02 -12.62
CA CYS A 233 14.63 20.02 -12.57
C CYS A 233 15.25 20.13 -11.17
N GLY A 234 14.43 20.25 -10.13
CA GLY A 234 14.86 20.37 -8.74
C GLY A 234 15.71 19.19 -8.27
N LYS A 235 15.33 17.97 -8.69
CA LYS A 235 16.07 16.72 -8.42
C LYS A 235 17.16 16.42 -9.46
N GLN A 236 17.37 17.30 -10.44
CA GLN A 236 18.38 17.20 -11.48
C GLN A 236 18.30 15.88 -12.29
N HIS A 237 17.08 15.39 -12.53
CA HIS A 237 16.83 14.20 -13.34
C HIS A 237 17.03 14.49 -14.83
N HIS A 238 18.30 14.61 -15.25
CA HIS A 238 18.72 14.99 -16.60
C HIS A 238 17.99 14.25 -17.73
N ARG A 239 17.77 12.94 -17.57
CA ARG A 239 17.10 12.11 -18.57
C ARG A 239 15.61 12.44 -18.70
N ILE A 240 14.94 12.68 -17.58
CA ILE A 240 13.52 13.08 -17.53
C ILE A 240 13.36 14.50 -18.11
N VAL A 241 14.22 15.43 -17.71
CA VAL A 241 14.16 16.82 -18.22
C VAL A 241 14.35 16.86 -19.73
N LYS A 242 15.33 16.12 -20.28
CA LYS A 242 15.51 15.98 -21.73
C LYS A 242 14.27 15.40 -22.41
N LEU A 243 13.65 14.38 -21.80
CA LEU A 243 12.45 13.75 -22.33
C LEU A 243 11.26 14.72 -22.35
N PHE A 244 11.05 15.49 -21.28
CA PHE A 244 9.94 16.45 -21.20
C PHE A 244 10.11 17.57 -22.22
N LEU A 245 11.31 18.14 -22.35
CA LEU A 245 11.61 19.15 -23.39
C LEU A 245 11.40 18.60 -24.80
N ALA A 246 11.84 17.37 -25.06
CA ALA A 246 11.61 16.70 -26.35
C ALA A 246 10.11 16.42 -26.61
N SER A 247 9.30 16.33 -25.55
CA SER A 247 7.85 16.18 -25.61
C SER A 247 7.11 17.53 -25.63
N GLY A 248 7.83 18.64 -25.81
CA GLY A 248 7.25 19.98 -25.96
C GLY A 248 7.02 20.75 -24.65
N ALA A 249 7.50 20.26 -23.50
CA ALA A 249 7.43 21.03 -22.25
C ALA A 249 8.24 22.33 -22.35
N ASP A 250 7.69 23.43 -21.83
CA ASP A 250 8.37 24.72 -21.79
C ASP A 250 9.02 24.97 -20.42
N ILE A 251 10.32 25.31 -20.43
CA ILE A 251 11.11 25.64 -19.24
C ILE A 251 10.88 27.06 -18.72
N ASN A 252 10.29 27.92 -19.54
CA ASN A 252 10.09 29.34 -19.25
C ASN A 252 8.64 29.66 -18.82
N VAL A 253 7.85 28.64 -18.49
CA VAL A 253 6.50 28.82 -17.94
C VAL A 253 6.56 29.70 -16.69
N LYS A 254 5.71 30.74 -16.69
CA LYS A 254 5.59 31.71 -15.60
C LYS A 254 4.45 31.32 -14.66
N ASN A 255 4.65 31.51 -13.35
CA ASN A 255 3.57 31.40 -12.37
C ASN A 255 2.70 32.68 -12.35
N SER A 256 1.74 32.75 -11.42
CA SER A 256 0.85 33.91 -11.25
C SER A 256 1.56 35.22 -10.90
N ARG A 257 2.82 35.17 -10.43
CA ARG A 257 3.68 36.34 -10.17
C ARG A 257 4.56 36.71 -11.37
N GLY A 258 4.42 36.01 -12.49
CA GLY A 258 5.29 36.17 -13.66
C GLY A 258 6.66 35.51 -13.52
N GLU A 259 6.93 34.79 -12.42
CA GLU A 259 8.23 34.18 -12.15
C GLU A 259 8.37 32.85 -12.91
N THR A 260 9.48 32.67 -13.63
CA THR A 260 9.92 31.36 -14.14
C THR A 260 10.55 30.50 -13.03
N LEU A 261 10.83 29.23 -13.28
CA LEU A 261 11.57 28.40 -12.32
C LEU A 261 12.98 28.95 -12.03
N LEU A 262 13.61 29.61 -13.01
CA LEU A 262 14.91 30.25 -12.82
C LEU A 262 14.84 31.43 -11.84
N HIS A 263 13.79 32.25 -11.88
CA HIS A 263 13.57 33.30 -10.87
C HIS A 263 13.53 32.72 -9.46
N ARG A 264 12.81 31.60 -9.28
CA ARG A 264 12.71 30.92 -7.98
C ARG A 264 14.05 30.36 -7.52
N ALA A 265 14.79 29.70 -8.40
CA ALA A 265 16.13 29.20 -8.09
C ALA A 265 17.07 30.32 -7.63
N CYS A 266 17.05 31.47 -8.31
CA CYS A 266 17.79 32.66 -7.93
C CYS A 266 17.34 33.27 -6.58
N LYS A 267 16.03 33.39 -6.37
CA LYS A 267 15.42 33.88 -5.11
C LYS A 267 15.73 33.00 -3.90
N GLU A 268 15.91 31.71 -4.12
CA GLU A 268 16.27 30.74 -3.08
C GLU A 268 17.80 30.57 -2.93
N ALA A 269 18.60 31.31 -3.71
CA ALA A 269 20.06 31.13 -3.80
C ALA A 269 20.48 29.68 -4.16
N ASN A 270 19.61 28.95 -4.86
CA ASN A 270 19.84 27.57 -5.30
C ASN A 270 20.67 27.56 -6.59
N LYS A 271 21.98 27.80 -6.44
CA LYS A 271 22.95 27.81 -7.55
C LYS A 271 22.95 26.51 -8.37
N PRO A 272 22.92 25.30 -7.77
CA PRO A 272 22.85 24.06 -8.55
C PRO A 272 21.64 24.02 -9.50
N LEU A 273 20.46 24.37 -9.02
CA LEU A 273 19.26 24.41 -9.85
C LEU A 273 19.35 25.50 -10.92
N ALA A 274 19.83 26.70 -10.59
CA ALA A 274 19.97 27.79 -11.56
C ALA A 274 20.89 27.41 -12.74
N LEU A 275 22.05 26.82 -12.45
CA LEU A 275 22.98 26.34 -13.48
C LEU A 275 22.38 25.19 -14.30
N PHE A 276 21.65 24.28 -13.64
CA PHE A 276 20.95 23.21 -14.31
C PHE A 276 19.91 23.76 -15.30
N LEU A 277 19.08 24.72 -14.88
CA LEU A 277 18.06 25.34 -15.75
C LEU A 277 18.69 26.09 -16.93
N GLN A 278 19.76 26.85 -16.69
CA GLN A 278 20.51 27.52 -17.75
C GLN A 278 21.02 26.54 -18.80
N ARG A 279 21.56 25.39 -18.36
CA ARG A 279 22.03 24.32 -19.25
C ARG A 279 20.93 23.77 -20.17
N TYR A 280 19.67 23.87 -19.74
CA TYR A 280 18.50 23.40 -20.48
C TYR A 280 17.72 24.52 -21.18
N GLY A 281 18.31 25.71 -21.32
CA GLY A 281 17.74 26.79 -22.12
C GLY A 281 16.74 27.68 -21.38
N ALA A 282 16.79 27.74 -20.05
CA ALA A 282 16.02 28.74 -19.31
C ALA A 282 16.46 30.17 -19.68
N ASP A 283 15.49 31.04 -19.95
CA ASP A 283 15.70 32.43 -20.30
C ASP A 283 16.18 33.22 -19.08
N ILE A 284 17.44 33.62 -19.12
CA ILE A 284 18.10 34.41 -18.08
C ILE A 284 17.60 35.86 -18.01
N ASN A 285 16.91 36.33 -19.04
CA ASN A 285 16.41 37.71 -19.15
C ASN A 285 14.89 37.81 -19.03
N ALA A 286 14.19 36.69 -18.80
CA ALA A 286 12.76 36.70 -18.56
C ALA A 286 12.43 37.65 -17.39
N THR A 287 11.35 38.43 -17.50
CA THR A 287 10.92 39.34 -16.44
C THR A 287 9.69 38.83 -15.71
N ASP A 288 9.63 39.03 -14.39
CA ASP A 288 8.43 38.81 -13.60
C ASP A 288 7.42 39.98 -13.72
N ASN A 289 6.31 39.93 -12.97
CA ASN A 289 5.28 40.98 -13.00
C ASN A 289 5.78 42.33 -12.43
N GLN A 290 6.92 42.36 -11.75
CA GLN A 290 7.57 43.58 -11.26
C GLN A 290 8.66 44.08 -12.23
N GLY A 291 8.83 43.40 -13.38
CA GLY A 291 9.86 43.72 -14.36
C GLY A 291 11.25 43.24 -13.94
N GLN A 292 11.37 42.38 -12.93
CA GLN A 292 12.66 41.92 -12.42
C GLN A 292 13.12 40.68 -13.18
N THR A 293 14.41 40.63 -13.54
CA THR A 293 15.06 39.43 -14.09
C THR A 293 15.48 38.47 -12.98
N PRO A 294 15.76 37.18 -13.26
CA PRO A 294 16.29 36.25 -12.26
C PRO A 294 17.53 36.76 -11.53
N LEU A 295 18.44 37.43 -12.26
CA LEU A 295 19.65 38.03 -11.67
C LEU A 295 19.31 39.17 -10.70
N GLN A 296 18.37 40.04 -11.06
CA GLN A 296 17.93 41.13 -10.20
C GLN A 296 17.27 40.59 -8.91
N VAL A 297 16.42 39.56 -9.03
CA VAL A 297 15.81 38.90 -7.87
C VAL A 297 16.87 38.26 -6.95
N ALA A 298 17.96 37.72 -7.50
CA ALA A 298 19.07 37.19 -6.71
C ALA A 298 19.78 38.29 -5.89
N CYS A 299 19.93 39.48 -6.45
CA CYS A 299 20.60 40.61 -5.81
C CYS A 299 19.74 41.32 -4.74
N LEU A 300 18.42 41.20 -4.82
CA LEU A 300 17.48 41.85 -3.89
C LEU A 300 17.37 41.15 -2.53
N LYS A 301 17.81 39.89 -2.42
CA LYS A 301 17.85 39.19 -1.15
C LYS A 301 19.20 39.47 -0.46
N PRO A 302 19.23 39.99 0.77
CA PRO A 302 20.49 40.09 1.50
C PRO A 302 21.06 38.68 1.72
N PRO A 303 22.38 38.48 1.56
CA PRO A 303 23.02 37.25 2.00
C PRO A 303 22.80 37.15 3.53
N TYR A 304 22.50 35.96 4.05
CA TYR A 304 22.24 35.63 5.47
C TYR A 304 20.80 35.79 5.98
N GLN A 305 20.04 34.70 5.90
CA GLN A 305 19.37 34.17 7.09
C GLN A 305 19.55 32.64 7.10
N PRO A 306 20.37 32.07 8.01
CA PRO A 306 20.41 30.63 8.23
C PRO A 306 19.19 30.20 9.05
N PHE A 307 18.62 29.04 8.73
CA PHE A 307 17.88 28.18 9.67
C PHE A 307 18.76 26.97 9.98
#